data_AF-A0A2W6P7L8-F1
#
_entry.id   AF-A0A2W6P7L8-F1
#
_cell.length_a   1.000
_cell.length_b   1.000
_cell.length_c   1.000
_cell.angle_alpha   90.00
_cell.angle_beta   90.00
_cell.angle_gamma   90.00
#
_symmetry.space_group_name_H-M   'P 1'
#
loop_
_entity.id
_entity.type
_entity.pdbx_description
1 polymer ?
#
loop_
_entity_poly.entity_id
_entity_poly.type
_entity_poly.pdbx_seq_one_letter_code
_entity_poly.pdbx_strand_id
1 'polypeptide(L)' 'MPNIHKAADPDQIIQSVVERFLCRVLWSEGRPCLEYQQEEDVAVITEYVQTTYGVQLLDVFFTAVERLPEEI' A
#
# COMPACT_ATOMS: atom_id res chain seq x y z
N MET A 1 28.48 -1.99 12.12
CA MET A 1 27.31 -2.80 12.55
C MET A 1 26.13 -2.29 11.74
N PRO A 2 25.48 -3.12 10.90
CA PRO A 2 24.36 -2.63 10.11
C PRO A 2 23.20 -2.34 11.06
N ASN A 3 22.75 -1.09 11.07
CA ASN A 3 21.57 -0.65 11.78
C ASN A 3 20.39 -1.41 11.19
N ILE A 4 19.92 -2.45 11.87
CA ILE A 4 18.72 -3.18 11.50
C ILE A 4 17.58 -2.21 11.80
N HIS A 5 17.25 -1.35 10.84
CA HIS A 5 15.99 -0.63 10.87
C HIS A 5 14.94 -1.72 10.99
N LYS A 6 14.28 -1.79 12.15
CA LYS A 6 13.12 -2.65 12.36
C LYS A 6 12.11 -2.19 11.32
N ALA A 7 12.11 -2.82 10.15
CA ALA A 7 11.17 -2.54 9.10
C ALA A 7 9.78 -2.65 9.73
N ALA A 8 8.97 -1.60 9.60
CA ALA A 8 7.62 -1.64 10.13
C ALA A 8 6.90 -2.86 9.51
N ASP A 9 6.16 -3.60 10.35
CA ASP A 9 5.46 -4.79 9.88
C ASP A 9 4.55 -4.42 8.70
N PRO A 10 4.56 -5.16 7.58
CA PRO A 10 3.76 -4.85 6.40
C PRO A 10 2.29 -4.65 6.74
N ASP A 11 1.74 -5.48 7.64
CA ASP A 11 0.36 -5.34 8.13
C ASP A 11 0.08 -3.99 8.79
N GLN A 12 1.03 -3.42 9.54
CA GLN A 12 0.87 -2.10 10.14
C GLN A 12 0.88 -0.99 9.10
N ILE A 13 1.73 -1.12 8.08
CA ILE A 13 1.80 -0.16 6.97
C ILE A 13 0.50 -0.24 6.16
N ILE A 14 0.03 -1.45 5.85
CA ILE A 14 -1.23 -1.70 5.16
C ILE A 14 -2.39 -1.06 5.90
N GLN A 15 -2.52 -1.32 7.21
CA GLN A 15 -3.56 -0.73 8.02
C GLN A 15 -3.50 0.82 7.98
N SER A 16 -2.30 1.38 8.15
CA SER A 16 -2.10 2.84 8.12
C SER A 16 -2.46 3.47 6.78
N VAL A 17 -2.20 2.78 5.67
CA VAL A 17 -2.56 3.23 4.32
C VAL A 17 -4.08 3.21 4.15
N VAL A 18 -4.75 2.12 4.54
CA VAL A 18 -6.22 1.99 4.40
C VAL A 18 -6.98 2.95 5.31
N GLU A 19 -6.45 3.29 6.49
CA GLU A 19 -7.06 4.29 7.38
C GLU A 19 -6.93 5.73 6.86
N ARG A 20 -5.94 6.00 6.01
CA ARG A 20 -5.54 7.36 5.62
C ARG A 20 -5.92 7.73 4.19
N PHE A 21 -6.07 6.74 3.32
CA PHE A 21 -6.38 6.93 1.90
C PHE A 21 -7.67 6.21 1.52
N LEU A 22 -8.35 6.72 0.49
CA LEU A 22 -9.59 6.13 -0.03
C LEU A 22 -9.31 4.90 -0.93
N CYS A 23 -8.52 3.95 -0.41
CA CYS A 23 -8.12 2.71 -1.07
C CYS A 23 -8.67 1.49 -0.32
N ARG A 24 -8.65 0.33 -0.98
CA ARG A 24 -8.91 -0.97 -0.35
C ARG A 24 -7.71 -1.88 -0.53
N VAL A 25 -7.72 -3.00 0.19
CA VAL A 25 -6.72 -4.06 0.02
C VAL A 25 -7.44 -5.32 -0.41
N LEU A 26 -7.05 -5.80 -1.58
CA LEU A 26 -7.45 -7.10 -2.09
C LEU A 26 -6.38 -8.11 -1.70
N TRP A 27 -6.78 -9.34 -1.40
CA TRP A 27 -5.84 -10.41 -1.12
C TRP A 27 -5.86 -11.39 -2.28
N SER A 28 -4.71 -11.52 -2.94
CA SER A 28 -4.53 -12.45 -4.06
C SER A 28 -3.37 -13.39 -3.76
N GLU A 29 -3.64 -14.69 -3.72
CA GLU A 29 -2.65 -15.73 -3.37
C GLU A 29 -1.94 -15.48 -2.02
N GLY A 30 -2.66 -14.92 -1.05
CA GLY A 30 -2.09 -14.58 0.27
C GLY A 30 -1.20 -13.34 0.27
N ARG A 31 -1.18 -12.57 -0.83
CA ARG A 31 -0.43 -11.31 -0.93
C ARG A 31 -1.39 -10.12 -0.99
N PRO A 32 -1.10 -9.02 -0.29
CA PRO A 32 -1.93 -7.82 -0.29
C PRO A 32 -1.71 -7.04 -1.59
N CYS A 33 -2.79 -6.64 -2.24
CA CYS A 33 -2.81 -5.81 -3.43
C CYS A 33 -3.53 -4.51 -3.10
N LEU A 34 -2.93 -3.37 -3.43
CA LEU A 34 -3.55 -2.07 -3.24
C LEU A 34 -4.62 -1.86 -4.32
N GLU A 35 -5.85 -1.61 -3.92
CA GLU A 35 -6.92 -1.22 -4.82
C GLU A 35 -7.15 0.30 -4.69
N TYR A 36 -6.86 1.05 -5.74
CA TYR A 36 -6.98 2.52 -5.79
C TYR A 36 -8.12 2.95 -6.72
N GLN A 37 -8.68 4.14 -6.49
CA GLN A 37 -9.72 4.69 -7.38
C GLN A 37 -9.15 5.61 -8.45
N GLN A 38 -8.12 6.39 -8.12
CA GLN A 38 -7.48 7.32 -9.05
C GLN A 38 -5.98 7.12 -9.05
N GLU A 39 -5.32 7.32 -10.19
CA GLU A 39 -3.86 7.18 -10.32
C GLU A 39 -3.10 8.12 -9.37
N GLU A 40 -3.66 9.30 -9.09
CA GLU A 40 -3.13 10.25 -8.12
C GLU A 40 -3.04 9.65 -6.70
N ASP A 41 -3.98 8.79 -6.31
CA ASP A 41 -3.95 8.12 -5.01
C ASP A 41 -2.70 7.24 -4.89
N VAL A 42 -2.32 6.54 -5.97
CA VAL A 42 -1.13 5.66 -5.97
C VAL A 42 0.14 6.47 -5.74
N ALA A 43 0.28 7.62 -6.40
CA ALA A 43 1.44 8.49 -6.24
C ALA A 43 1.58 9.00 -4.80
N VAL A 44 0.47 9.46 -4.20
CA VAL A 44 0.47 9.97 -2.82
C VAL A 44 0.71 8.85 -1.80
N ILE A 45 0.10 7.68 -1.99
CA ILE A 45 0.32 6.51 -1.12
C ILE A 45 1.78 6.06 -1.22
N THR A 46 2.36 6.03 -2.42
CA THR A 46 3.77 5.66 -2.64
C THR A 46 4.69 6.62 -1.90
N GLU A 47 4.49 7.93 -2.04
CA GLU A 47 5.27 8.94 -1.33
C GLU A 47 5.10 8.81 0.18
N TYR A 48 3.89 8.59 0.68
CA TYR A 48 3.62 8.39 2.10
C TYR A 48 4.37 7.18 2.66
N VAL A 49 4.32 6.04 1.97
CA VAL A 49 4.97 4.80 2.41
C VAL A 49 6.50 4.97 2.45
N GLN A 50 7.06 5.61 1.42
CA GLN A 50 8.50 5.90 1.34
C GLN A 50 8.95 6.89 2.42
N THR A 51 8.23 8.00 2.60
CA THR A 51 8.62 9.06 3.55
C THR A 51 8.40 8.67 5.01
N THR A 52 7.35 7.89 5.29
CA THR A 52 6.98 7.51 6.66
C THR A 52 7.72 6.26 7.15
N TYR A 53 7.89 5.26 6.29
CA TYR A 53 8.44 3.96 6.68
C TYR A 53 9.78 3.63 6.00
N GLY A 54 10.19 4.40 4.99
CA GLY A 54 11.45 4.15 4.28
C GLY A 54 11.45 2.90 3.40
N VAL A 55 10.27 2.39 3.02
CA VAL A 55 10.11 1.20 2.18
C VAL A 55 9.39 1.54 0.87
N GLN A 56 9.49 0.69 -0.14
CA GLN A 56 8.74 0.89 -1.38
C GLN A 56 7.29 0.41 -1.21
N LEU A 57 6.38 1.00 -1.99
CA LEU A 57 4.99 0.52 -2.03
C LEU A 57 4.93 -0.98 -2.35
N LEU A 58 5.77 -1.43 -3.30
CA LEU A 58 5.82 -2.82 -3.74
C LEU A 58 6.54 -3.78 -2.78
N ASP A 59 7.22 -3.25 -1.75
CA ASP A 59 7.71 -4.07 -0.64
C ASP A 59 6.57 -4.45 0.34
N VAL A 60 5.48 -3.67 0.32
CA VAL A 60 4.33 -3.83 1.20
C VAL A 60 3.16 -4.49 0.47
N PHE A 61 2.88 -4.04 -0.76
CA PHE A 61 1.82 -4.56 -1.62
C PHE A 61 2.43 -5.32 -2.80
N PHE A 62 1.86 -6.46 -3.17
CA PHE A 62 2.30 -7.20 -4.34
C PHE A 62 2.09 -6.42 -5.66
N THR A 63 0.98 -5.69 -5.75
CA THR A 63 0.68 -4.82 -6.89
C THR A 63 -0.35 -3.75 -6.51
N ALA A 64 -0.50 -2.73 -7.34
CA ALA A 64 -1.56 -1.75 -7.27
C ALA A 64 -2.51 -1.94 -8.46
N VAL A 65 -3.80 -2.01 -8.21
CA VAL A 65 -4.85 -2.28 -9.19
C VAL A 65 -5.90 -1.17 -9.12
N GLU A 66 -6.29 -0.64 -10.28
CA GLU A 66 -7.40 0.30 -10.35
C GLU A 66 -8.71 -0.42 -10.00
N ARG A 67 -9.53 0.21 -9.14
CA ARG A 67 -10.87 -0.28 -8.83
C ARG A 67 -11.71 -0.22 -10.09
N LEU A 68 -12.25 -1.38 -10.48
CA LEU A 68 -13.27 -1.43 -11.52
C LEU A 68 -14.55 -0.72 -11.04
N PRO A 69 -15.16 0.14 -11.86
CA PRO A 69 -16.48 0.67 -11.56
C PRO A 69 -17.46 -0.51 -11.41
N GLU A 70 -18.24 -0.53 -10.34
CA GLU A 70 -19.28 -1.54 -10.14
C GLU A 70 -20.28 -1.40 -11.32
N GLU A 71 -20.37 -2.42 -12.19
CA GLU A 71 -21.41 -2.47 -13.23
C GLU A 71 -22.78 -2.47 -12.55
N ILE A 72 -23.54 -1.40 -12.76
CA ILE A 72 -24.88 -1.15 -12.20
C ILE A 72 -25.94 -1.81 -13.07
#